data_AF-D4FB60-F1
#
_entry.id   AF-D4FB60-F1
#
_cell.length_a   1.000
_cell.length_b   1.000
_cell.length_c   1.000
_cell.angle_alpha   90.00
_cell.angle_beta   90.00
_cell.angle_gamma   90.00
#
_symmetry.space_group_name_H-M   'P 1'
#
loop_
_entity.id
_entity.type
_entity.pdbx_description
1 polymer ?
#
loop_
_entity_poly.entity_id
_entity_poly.type
_entity_poly.pdbx_seq_one_letter_code
_entity_poly.pdbx_strand_id
1 'polypeptide(L)'
;MDLLSALLTLHELRSRIDVRCQLQGDWLRPHAAGELNVIRWHGLLDGGAHIELATGQRHALQAGSLIMLPQSGAHRLCHDDGDVRLICGSLWIAPAQRHLLAALPDILIYHEPGAWLTATLQLLYQESAEEQAGSQLLCQQLSTVLLTLALRHWLAQAPTQGGLLQALMHPRLGVAIAAMLHQPEQAWSVARLAELSHQSRASFARQFRAVTGSTPLLLLTQIRMAHGAALLA
;
A
#
# COMPACT_ATOMS: atom_id res chain seq x y z
N MET A 1 6.05 14.82 12.53
CA MET A 1 5.67 13.53 11.93
C MET A 1 5.64 13.72 10.43
N ASP A 2 6.32 12.89 9.65
CA ASP A 2 6.25 12.95 8.19
C ASP A 2 4.90 12.43 7.68
N LEU A 3 4.59 12.71 6.41
CA LEU A 3 3.27 12.46 5.83
C LEU A 3 2.98 10.96 5.63
N LEU A 4 4.00 10.13 5.41
CA LEU A 4 3.84 8.68 5.34
C LEU A 4 3.53 8.12 6.73
N SER A 5 4.24 8.57 7.77
CA SER A 5 3.92 8.22 9.16
C SER A 5 2.51 8.65 9.53
N ALA A 6 2.08 9.86 9.12
CA ALA A 6 0.70 10.33 9.34
C ALA A 6 -0.31 9.41 8.63
N LEU A 7 -0.07 9.08 7.36
CA LEU A 7 -0.93 8.16 6.62
C LEU A 7 -1.01 6.78 7.25
N LEU A 8 0.08 6.24 7.79
CA LEU A 8 0.05 4.87 8.32
C LEU A 8 -0.48 4.80 9.76
N THR A 9 -0.41 5.90 10.51
CA THR A 9 -0.95 6.01 11.87
C THR A 9 -2.43 6.37 11.92
N LEU A 10 -2.95 7.04 10.88
CA LEU A 10 -4.37 7.41 10.80
C LEU A 10 -5.29 6.23 10.51
N HIS A 11 -4.74 5.05 10.19
CA HIS A 11 -5.51 3.95 9.64
C HIS A 11 -5.27 2.67 10.45
N GLU A 12 -6.36 2.09 10.96
CA GLU A 12 -6.35 0.74 11.53
C GLU A 12 -6.10 -0.27 10.41
N LEU A 13 -4.83 -0.53 10.12
CA LEU A 13 -4.45 -1.68 9.33
C LEU A 13 -4.79 -2.93 10.15
N ARG A 14 -5.51 -3.87 9.52
CA ARG A 14 -5.66 -5.24 10.03
C ARG A 14 -4.91 -6.17 9.10
N SER A 15 -4.30 -7.21 9.64
CA SER A 15 -3.45 -8.14 8.90
C SER A 15 -3.86 -9.56 9.18
N ARG A 16 -3.58 -10.43 8.23
CA ARG A 16 -3.68 -11.89 8.36
C ARG A 16 -2.52 -12.50 7.62
N ILE A 17 -1.84 -13.43 8.28
CA ILE A 17 -0.78 -14.22 7.68
C ILE A 17 -1.37 -15.53 7.19
N ASP A 18 -1.08 -15.89 5.95
CA ASP A 18 -1.48 -17.16 5.34
C ASP A 18 -0.29 -18.12 5.37
N VAL A 19 -0.14 -18.82 6.50
CA VAL A 19 0.97 -19.77 6.77
C VAL A 19 0.92 -21.01 5.85
N ARG A 20 -0.23 -21.24 5.16
CA ARG A 20 -0.44 -22.35 4.22
C ARG A 20 -0.22 -21.96 2.76
N CYS A 21 0.52 -20.89 2.51
CA CYS A 21 1.01 -20.53 1.18
C CYS A 21 2.20 -21.44 0.77
N GLN A 22 2.12 -22.74 1.02
CA GLN A 22 3.14 -23.70 0.61
C GLN A 22 2.92 -24.04 -0.87
N LEU A 23 3.94 -23.77 -1.70
CA LEU A 23 3.96 -24.09 -3.12
C LEU A 23 4.07 -25.62 -3.31
N GLN A 24 2.93 -26.32 -3.31
CA GLN A 24 2.86 -27.72 -3.77
C GLN A 24 1.73 -27.90 -4.79
N GLY A 25 2.05 -28.41 -5.97
CA GLY A 25 1.10 -28.80 -7.03
C GLY A 25 0.84 -27.78 -8.14
N ASP A 26 -0.06 -28.13 -9.07
CA ASP A 26 -0.55 -27.28 -10.17
C ASP A 26 -1.62 -26.30 -9.66
N TRP A 27 -1.26 -25.02 -9.49
CA TRP A 27 -2.17 -24.03 -8.91
C TRP A 27 -3.13 -23.42 -9.94
N LEU A 28 -4.43 -23.55 -9.69
CA LEU A 28 -5.50 -22.73 -10.28
C LEU A 28 -6.38 -22.23 -9.12
N ARG A 29 -5.97 -21.13 -8.48
CA ARG A 29 -6.87 -20.33 -7.62
C ARG A 29 -7.20 -19.06 -8.38
N PRO A 30 -8.29 -19.02 -9.17
CA PRO A 30 -8.84 -17.74 -9.60
C PRO A 30 -9.29 -17.00 -8.33
N HIS A 31 -8.46 -16.11 -7.80
CA HIS A 31 -8.94 -15.12 -6.86
C HIS A 31 -9.82 -14.16 -7.67
N ALA A 32 -11.14 -14.35 -7.59
CA ALA A 32 -12.09 -13.36 -8.11
C ALA A 32 -11.66 -11.99 -7.57
N ALA A 33 -11.68 -10.95 -8.42
CA ALA A 33 -11.36 -9.57 -8.04
C ALA A 33 -12.07 -9.25 -6.71
N GLY A 34 -11.30 -9.29 -5.61
CA GLY A 34 -11.82 -9.59 -4.28
C GLY A 34 -11.45 -8.48 -3.31
N GLU A 35 -12.46 -8.03 -2.56
CA GLU A 35 -12.44 -6.99 -1.52
C GLU A 35 -11.58 -5.76 -1.88
N LEU A 36 -12.26 -4.69 -2.28
CA LEU A 36 -11.68 -3.44 -2.82
C LEU A 36 -10.78 -2.67 -1.83
N ASN A 37 -10.57 -3.21 -0.63
CA ASN A 37 -9.84 -2.65 0.48
C ASN A 37 -8.79 -3.62 1.05
N VAL A 38 -8.34 -4.61 0.26
CA VAL A 38 -7.31 -5.57 0.65
C VAL A 38 -6.04 -5.40 -0.19
N ILE A 39 -4.90 -5.28 0.48
CA ILE A 39 -3.58 -5.43 -0.12
C ILE A 39 -3.13 -6.87 0.13
N ARG A 40 -2.85 -7.62 -0.94
CA ARG A 40 -2.17 -8.92 -0.83
C ARG A 40 -0.67 -8.73 -0.95
N TRP A 41 0.11 -9.48 -0.20
CA TRP A 41 1.56 -9.41 -0.29
C TRP A 41 2.22 -10.77 -0.13
N HIS A 42 3.41 -10.91 -0.71
CA HIS A 42 4.24 -12.12 -0.64
C HIS A 42 5.69 -11.73 -0.39
N GLY A 43 6.32 -12.42 0.55
CA GLY A 43 7.75 -12.28 0.85
C GLY A 43 8.48 -13.59 0.60
N LEU A 44 9.57 -13.55 -0.16
CA LEU A 44 10.45 -14.71 -0.36
C LEU A 44 11.50 -14.75 0.75
N LEU A 45 11.54 -15.86 1.47
CA LEU A 45 12.55 -16.15 2.49
C LEU A 45 13.76 -16.85 1.88
N ASP A 46 13.53 -17.72 0.89
CA ASP A 46 14.55 -18.58 0.30
C ASP A 46 14.15 -19.03 -1.12
N GLY A 47 15.14 -19.37 -1.95
CA GLY A 47 14.96 -19.81 -3.33
C GLY A 47 14.58 -18.70 -4.31
N GLY A 48 14.10 -19.12 -5.49
CA GLY A 48 13.69 -18.25 -6.60
C GLY A 48 12.29 -18.59 -7.09
N ALA A 49 11.49 -17.56 -7.37
CA ALA A 49 10.14 -17.69 -7.89
C ALA A 49 9.85 -16.59 -8.91
N HIS A 50 8.74 -16.71 -9.63
CA HIS A 50 8.18 -15.61 -10.39
C HIS A 50 6.70 -15.45 -10.07
N ILE A 51 6.24 -14.20 -10.12
CA ILE A 51 4.81 -13.89 -10.12
C ILE A 51 4.36 -13.60 -11.55
N GLU A 52 3.20 -14.10 -11.93
CA GLU A 52 2.52 -13.79 -13.17
C GLU A 52 1.19 -13.11 -12.86
N LEU A 53 1.02 -11.87 -13.31
CA LEU A 53 -0.20 -11.09 -13.14
C LEU A 53 -1.25 -11.48 -14.19
N ALA A 54 -2.53 -11.21 -13.93
CA ALA A 54 -3.61 -11.39 -14.91
C ALA A 54 -3.40 -10.61 -16.23
N THR A 55 -2.57 -9.56 -16.20
CA THR A 55 -2.15 -8.79 -17.38
C THR A 55 -1.15 -9.54 -18.27
N GLY A 56 -0.65 -10.71 -17.84
CA GLY A 56 0.43 -11.46 -18.48
C GLY A 56 1.84 -10.96 -18.12
N GLN A 57 1.95 -9.89 -17.32
CA GLN A 57 3.25 -9.43 -16.82
C GLN A 57 3.85 -10.43 -15.86
N ARG A 58 5.17 -10.66 -16.00
CA ARG A 58 5.93 -11.57 -15.15
C ARG A 58 7.04 -10.81 -14.44
N HIS A 59 7.20 -11.10 -13.15
CA HIS A 59 8.26 -10.51 -12.33
C HIS A 59 9.00 -11.60 -11.58
N ALA A 60 10.33 -11.62 -11.72
CA ALA A 60 11.20 -12.50 -10.97
C ALA A 60 11.29 -12.06 -9.50
N LEU A 61 11.34 -13.04 -8.62
CA LEU A 61 11.45 -12.89 -7.17
C LEU A 61 12.61 -13.76 -6.71
N GLN A 62 13.43 -13.19 -5.83
CA GLN A 62 14.50 -13.91 -5.15
C GLN A 62 14.38 -13.76 -3.63
N ALA A 63 15.12 -14.54 -2.86
CA ALA A 63 15.20 -14.39 -1.41
C ALA A 63 15.38 -12.90 -1.00
N GLY A 64 14.57 -12.46 -0.04
CA GLY A 64 14.50 -11.05 0.37
C GLY A 64 13.64 -10.17 -0.54
N SER A 65 12.92 -10.71 -1.52
CA SER A 65 11.95 -9.93 -2.31
C SER A 65 10.63 -9.83 -1.56
N LEU A 66 10.04 -8.63 -1.56
CA LEU A 66 8.69 -8.38 -1.08
C LEU A 66 7.86 -7.81 -2.24
N ILE A 67 6.71 -8.41 -2.49
CA ILE A 67 5.75 -7.93 -3.47
C ILE A 67 4.43 -7.62 -2.78
N MET A 68 3.80 -6.51 -3.17
CA MET A 68 2.45 -6.15 -2.75
C MET A 68 1.57 -5.84 -3.95
N LEU A 69 0.29 -6.18 -3.82
CA LEU A 69 -0.76 -5.98 -4.81
C LEU A 69 -1.84 -5.11 -4.18
N PRO A 70 -1.72 -3.76 -4.27
CA PRO A 70 -2.61 -2.83 -3.59
C PRO A 70 -4.08 -2.96 -3.97
N GLN A 71 -4.34 -3.44 -5.18
CA GLN A 71 -5.70 -3.66 -5.71
C GLN A 71 -6.13 -5.13 -5.65
N SER A 72 -5.37 -5.99 -4.95
CA SER A 72 -5.71 -7.41 -4.78
C SER A 72 -5.87 -8.19 -6.10
N GLY A 73 -5.16 -7.75 -7.14
CA GLY A 73 -5.28 -8.31 -8.50
C GLY A 73 -4.97 -9.80 -8.56
N ALA A 74 -5.66 -10.50 -9.48
CA ALA A 74 -5.42 -11.93 -9.71
C ALA A 74 -3.99 -12.15 -10.24
N HIS A 75 -3.33 -13.16 -9.68
CA HIS A 75 -1.94 -13.50 -9.99
C HIS A 75 -1.64 -14.96 -9.66
N ARG A 76 -0.51 -15.45 -10.18
CA ARG A 76 0.04 -16.77 -9.96
C ARG A 76 1.47 -16.64 -9.43
N LEU A 77 1.82 -17.44 -8.43
CA LEU A 77 3.21 -17.65 -8.04
C LEU A 77 3.70 -18.98 -8.59
N CYS A 78 4.88 -18.98 -9.18
CA CYS A 78 5.54 -20.14 -9.76
C CYS A 78 6.96 -20.21 -9.23
N HIS A 79 7.48 -21.40 -8.93
CA HIS A 79 8.90 -21.57 -8.61
C HIS A 79 9.67 -22.01 -9.87
N ASP A 80 10.93 -21.60 -9.97
CA ASP A 80 11.73 -21.86 -11.18
C ASP A 80 12.41 -23.25 -11.15
N ASP A 81 12.80 -23.75 -9.96
CA ASP A 81 13.15 -25.15 -9.63
C ASP A 81 13.71 -25.18 -8.19
N GLY A 82 13.44 -26.25 -7.42
CA GLY A 82 13.92 -26.43 -6.04
C GLY A 82 12.97 -25.97 -4.92
N ASP A 83 13.41 -26.10 -3.66
CA ASP A 83 12.61 -25.70 -2.50
C ASP A 83 12.54 -24.17 -2.39
N VAL A 84 11.32 -23.63 -2.47
CA VAL A 84 11.04 -22.21 -2.25
C VAL A 84 10.35 -22.05 -0.90
N ARG A 85 10.84 -21.11 -0.10
CA ARG A 85 10.16 -20.68 1.13
C ARG A 85 9.65 -19.28 0.97
N LEU A 86 8.36 -19.11 1.17
CA LEU A 86 7.70 -17.82 1.11
C LEU A 86 6.68 -17.68 2.23
N ILE A 87 6.34 -16.43 2.53
CA ILE A 87 5.28 -16.05 3.45
C ILE A 87 4.32 -15.11 2.75
N CYS A 88 3.03 -15.39 2.89
CA CYS A 88 1.95 -14.62 2.29
C CYS A 88 1.13 -13.95 3.38
N GLY A 89 0.56 -12.80 3.04
CA GLY A 89 -0.40 -12.17 3.93
C GLY A 89 -1.32 -11.20 3.20
N SER A 90 -2.32 -10.78 3.95
CA SER A 90 -3.28 -9.76 3.52
C SER A 90 -3.31 -8.64 4.54
N LEU A 91 -3.44 -7.41 4.05
CA LEU A 91 -3.67 -6.21 4.84
C LEU A 91 -5.03 -5.63 4.44
N TRP A 92 -5.92 -5.47 5.40
CA TRP A 92 -7.18 -4.76 5.22
C TRP A 92 -6.99 -3.31 5.63
N ILE A 93 -7.43 -2.44 4.74
CA ILE A 93 -7.53 -1.01 4.95
C ILE A 93 -9.01 -0.69 5.17
N ALA A 94 -9.33 0.34 5.96
CA ALA A 94 -10.72 0.69 6.17
C ALA A 94 -11.35 1.12 4.83
N PRO A 95 -12.60 0.76 4.52
CA PRO A 95 -13.20 1.06 3.21
C PRO A 95 -13.15 2.56 2.84
N ALA A 96 -13.19 3.44 3.84
CA ALA A 96 -13.07 4.89 3.70
C ALA A 96 -11.77 5.31 2.98
N GLN A 97 -10.70 4.54 3.15
CA GLN A 97 -9.35 4.83 2.68
C GLN A 97 -9.01 4.14 1.35
N ARG A 98 -9.97 3.48 0.71
CA ARG A 98 -9.80 2.84 -0.61
C ARG A 98 -9.22 3.79 -1.66
N HIS A 99 -9.50 5.08 -1.58
CA HIS A 99 -8.97 6.08 -2.51
C HIS A 99 -7.44 6.20 -2.45
N LEU A 100 -6.80 5.84 -1.34
CA LEU A 100 -5.33 5.75 -1.23
C LEU A 100 -4.78 4.56 -2.01
N LEU A 101 -5.49 3.42 -1.97
CA LEU A 101 -5.12 2.23 -2.76
C LEU A 101 -5.21 2.49 -4.26
N ALA A 102 -6.25 3.21 -4.69
CA ALA A 102 -6.43 3.59 -6.09
C ALA A 102 -5.31 4.52 -6.62
N ALA A 103 -4.52 5.12 -5.74
CA ALA A 103 -3.39 5.96 -6.10
C ALA A 103 -2.06 5.19 -6.18
N LEU A 104 -2.04 3.92 -5.76
CA LEU A 104 -0.89 3.04 -5.86
C LEU A 104 -0.88 2.31 -7.21
N PRO A 105 0.30 1.92 -7.72
CA PRO A 105 0.38 1.01 -8.85
C PRO A 105 -0.29 -0.33 -8.52
N ASP A 106 -0.65 -1.08 -9.56
CA ASP A 106 -1.24 -2.42 -9.42
C ASP A 106 -0.32 -3.39 -8.67
N ILE A 107 0.99 -3.13 -8.73
CA ILE A 107 2.05 -3.92 -8.13
C ILE A 107 3.14 -3.01 -7.53
N LEU A 108 3.53 -3.32 -6.30
CA LEU A 108 4.71 -2.76 -5.63
C LEU A 108 5.72 -3.89 -5.49
N ILE A 109 6.91 -3.72 -6.06
CA ILE A 109 8.01 -4.66 -5.91
C ILE A 109 9.09 -3.97 -5.10
N TYR A 110 9.44 -4.56 -3.98
CA TYR A 110 10.57 -4.16 -3.18
C TYR A 110 11.63 -5.25 -3.26
N HIS A 111 12.65 -4.96 -4.07
CA HIS A 111 13.83 -5.78 -4.20
C HIS A 111 15.03 -5.02 -3.66
N GLU A 112 15.51 -5.42 -2.49
CA GLU A 112 16.75 -4.89 -1.91
C GLU A 112 17.55 -6.04 -1.29
N PRO A 113 18.86 -6.14 -1.56
CA PRO A 113 19.76 -7.07 -0.86
C PRO A 113 20.04 -6.63 0.60
N GLY A 114 19.06 -6.01 1.26
CA GLY A 114 19.18 -5.47 2.60
C GLY A 114 18.79 -6.51 3.66
N ALA A 115 19.71 -6.78 4.60
CA ALA A 115 19.50 -7.74 5.69
C ALA A 115 18.21 -7.49 6.50
N TRP A 116 17.74 -6.24 6.58
CA TRP A 116 16.57 -5.88 7.37
C TRP A 116 15.24 -6.41 6.83
N LEU A 117 15.02 -6.39 5.51
CA LEU A 117 13.78 -6.93 4.94
C LEU A 117 13.73 -8.45 5.16
N THR A 118 14.83 -9.14 4.86
CA THR A 118 14.95 -10.58 5.11
C THR A 118 14.74 -10.92 6.58
N ALA A 119 15.36 -10.18 7.50
CA ALA A 119 15.17 -10.38 8.94
C ALA A 119 13.71 -10.12 9.38
N THR A 120 13.06 -9.10 8.82
CA THR A 120 11.64 -8.79 9.10
C THR A 120 10.73 -9.93 8.61
N LEU A 121 10.97 -10.45 7.41
CA LEU A 121 10.22 -11.59 6.87
C LEU A 121 10.46 -12.87 7.70
N GLN A 122 11.69 -13.12 8.13
CA GLN A 122 12.04 -14.27 8.97
C GLN A 122 11.35 -14.20 10.34
N LEU A 123 11.39 -13.04 11.00
CA LEU A 123 10.69 -12.84 12.27
C LEU A 123 9.18 -13.02 12.10
N LEU A 124 8.60 -12.45 11.03
CA LEU A 124 7.18 -12.61 10.74
C LEU A 124 6.81 -14.08 10.52
N TYR A 125 7.66 -14.85 9.84
CA TYR A 125 7.49 -16.28 9.66
C TYR A 125 7.52 -17.06 10.98
N GLN A 126 8.49 -16.78 11.85
CA GLN A 126 8.61 -17.40 13.17
C GLN A 126 7.38 -17.10 14.04
N GLU A 127 6.99 -15.83 14.16
CA GLU A 127 5.81 -15.42 14.92
C GLU A 127 4.53 -16.05 14.40
N SER A 128 4.40 -16.21 13.08
CA SER A 128 3.23 -16.85 12.47
C SER A 128 3.16 -18.37 12.70
N ALA A 129 4.31 -19.01 12.96
CA ALA A 129 4.40 -20.46 13.13
C ALA A 129 4.30 -20.89 14.60
N GLU A 130 4.85 -20.09 15.52
CA GLU A 130 4.94 -20.45 16.94
C GLU A 130 3.71 -20.02 17.77
N GLU A 131 2.90 -19.08 17.28
CA GLU A 131 1.65 -18.60 17.89
C GLU A 131 1.76 -18.29 19.40
N GLN A 132 2.88 -17.69 19.82
CA GLN A 132 3.11 -17.30 21.20
C GLN A 132 2.18 -16.16 21.66
N ALA A 133 2.16 -15.89 22.98
CA ALA A 133 1.43 -14.76 23.53
C ALA A 133 1.93 -13.44 22.91
N GLY A 134 1.06 -12.75 22.16
CA GLY A 134 1.40 -11.51 21.47
C GLY A 134 1.78 -11.68 20.00
N SER A 135 1.91 -12.90 19.47
CA SER A 135 2.31 -13.14 18.07
C SER A 135 1.35 -12.50 17.06
N GLN A 136 0.05 -12.45 17.35
CA GLN A 136 -0.92 -11.76 16.49
C GLN A 136 -0.64 -10.26 16.38
N LEU A 137 -0.33 -9.60 17.51
CA LEU A 137 0.03 -8.18 17.52
C LEU A 137 1.37 -7.95 16.83
N LEU A 138 2.36 -8.83 17.05
CA LEU A 138 3.66 -8.74 16.36
C LEU A 138 3.49 -8.90 14.85
N CYS A 139 2.74 -9.91 14.39
CA CYS A 139 2.43 -10.10 12.97
C CYS A 139 1.74 -8.87 12.37
N GLN A 140 0.83 -8.24 13.12
CA GLN A 140 0.18 -7.00 12.73
C GLN A 140 1.17 -5.86 12.53
N GLN A 141 2.04 -5.61 13.51
CA GLN A 141 3.02 -4.53 13.44
C GLN A 141 4.05 -4.77 12.35
N LEU A 142 4.56 -6.00 12.21
CA LEU A 142 5.52 -6.37 11.18
C LEU A 142 4.91 -6.23 9.78
N SER A 143 3.64 -6.61 9.58
CA SER A 143 2.95 -6.40 8.29
C SER A 143 2.81 -4.90 7.95
N THR A 144 2.55 -4.05 8.95
CA THR A 144 2.57 -2.59 8.77
C THR A 144 3.97 -2.08 8.42
N VAL A 145 5.02 -2.62 9.04
CA VAL A 145 6.42 -2.30 8.70
C VAL A 145 6.73 -2.67 7.25
N LEU A 146 6.30 -3.85 6.78
CA LEU A 146 6.46 -4.28 5.38
C LEU A 146 5.77 -3.30 4.42
N LEU A 147 4.53 -2.88 4.70
CA LEU A 147 3.82 -1.89 3.87
C LEU A 147 4.57 -0.56 3.86
N THR A 148 5.01 -0.10 5.03
CA THR A 148 5.80 1.14 5.16
C THR A 148 7.06 1.09 4.30
N LEU A 149 7.79 -0.03 4.33
CA LEU A 149 9.00 -0.25 3.54
C LEU A 149 8.71 -0.23 2.04
N ALA A 150 7.69 -0.96 1.59
CA ALA A 150 7.28 -1.02 0.20
C ALA A 150 6.87 0.37 -0.34
N LEU A 151 6.05 1.10 0.41
CA LEU A 151 5.62 2.45 0.05
C LEU A 151 6.78 3.44 -0.01
N ARG A 152 7.66 3.41 0.99
CA ARG A 152 8.86 4.25 1.03
C ARG A 152 9.78 3.98 -0.15
N HIS A 153 10.02 2.71 -0.48
CA HIS A 153 10.85 2.33 -1.63
C HIS A 153 10.23 2.77 -2.95
N TRP A 154 8.91 2.60 -3.12
CA TRP A 154 8.19 3.07 -4.30
C TRP A 154 8.23 4.59 -4.43
N LEU A 155 7.96 5.33 -3.35
CA LEU A 155 8.02 6.79 -3.34
C LEU A 155 9.41 7.34 -3.70
N ALA A 156 10.49 6.63 -3.34
CA ALA A 156 11.85 7.02 -3.67
C ALA A 156 12.17 6.85 -5.17
N GLN A 157 11.45 5.99 -5.88
CA GLN A 157 11.69 5.67 -7.30
C GLN A 157 10.62 6.22 -8.24
N ALA A 158 9.45 6.61 -7.72
CA ALA A 158 8.34 7.05 -8.53
C ALA A 158 8.72 8.29 -9.35
N PRO A 159 8.49 8.30 -10.68
CA PRO A 159 8.75 9.48 -11.50
C PRO A 159 7.97 10.67 -10.97
N THR A 160 8.51 11.89 -11.13
CA THR A 160 8.00 13.15 -10.57
C THR A 160 6.63 13.61 -11.11
N GLN A 161 5.88 12.74 -11.81
CA GLN A 161 4.62 13.10 -12.45
C GLN A 161 3.46 12.18 -12.05
N GLY A 162 2.58 12.72 -11.21
CA GLY A 162 1.18 12.34 -11.09
C GLY A 162 0.82 11.45 -9.90
N GLY A 163 -0.38 11.66 -9.37
CA GLY A 163 -1.03 10.78 -8.38
C GLY A 163 -1.21 11.40 -7.00
N LEU A 164 -2.22 10.91 -6.26
CA LEU A 164 -2.59 11.41 -4.93
C LEU A 164 -1.46 11.22 -3.90
N LEU A 165 -0.76 10.08 -3.92
CA LEU A 165 0.32 9.81 -2.96
C LEU A 165 1.54 10.70 -3.18
N GLN A 166 1.89 10.97 -4.44
CA GLN A 166 2.96 11.93 -4.74
C GLN A 166 2.56 13.35 -4.32
N ALA A 167 1.31 13.74 -4.60
CA ALA A 167 0.80 15.03 -4.14
C ALA A 167 0.80 15.16 -2.62
N LEU A 168 0.49 14.06 -1.92
CA LEU A 168 0.57 13.98 -0.48
C LEU A 168 2.02 14.08 0.02
N MET A 169 3.02 13.61 -0.73
CA MET A 169 4.42 13.81 -0.37
C MET A 169 4.99 15.18 -0.78
N HIS A 170 4.25 15.98 -1.53
CA HIS A 170 4.73 17.28 -1.97
C HIS A 170 4.85 18.26 -0.79
N PRO A 171 6.00 18.92 -0.54
CA PRO A 171 6.27 19.69 0.68
C PRO A 171 5.21 20.75 1.02
N ARG A 172 4.64 21.39 -0.01
CA ARG A 172 3.61 22.43 0.16
C ARG A 172 2.18 21.92 0.04
N LEU A 173 1.92 20.88 -0.76
CA LEU A 173 0.54 20.43 -1.04
C LEU A 173 0.11 19.33 -0.07
N GLY A 174 1.06 18.54 0.41
CA GLY A 174 0.82 17.42 1.31
C GLY A 174 0.10 17.82 2.58
N VAL A 175 0.41 18.98 3.16
CA VAL A 175 -0.28 19.51 4.34
C VAL A 175 -1.77 19.73 4.06
N ALA A 176 -2.12 20.33 2.92
CA ALA A 176 -3.50 20.58 2.54
C ALA A 176 -4.24 19.27 2.20
N ILE A 177 -3.58 18.33 1.54
CA ILE A 177 -4.16 17.02 1.21
C ILE A 177 -4.38 16.19 2.47
N ALA A 178 -3.39 16.13 3.37
CA ALA A 178 -3.53 15.46 4.66
C ALA A 178 -4.68 16.05 5.49
N ALA A 179 -4.85 17.37 5.49
CA ALA A 179 -5.97 18.02 6.16
C ALA A 179 -7.34 17.59 5.57
N MET A 180 -7.44 17.50 4.23
CA MET A 180 -8.64 16.99 3.57
C MET A 180 -8.94 15.52 3.90
N LEU A 181 -7.90 14.69 4.04
CA LEU A 181 -8.03 13.29 4.43
C LEU A 181 -8.45 13.13 5.90
N HIS A 182 -7.93 13.98 6.78
CA HIS A 182 -8.19 13.90 8.21
C HIS A 182 -9.56 14.48 8.61
N GLN A 183 -10.00 15.56 7.95
CA GLN A 183 -11.28 16.23 8.27
C GLN A 183 -12.09 16.45 6.98
N PRO A 184 -12.51 15.40 6.29
CA PRO A 184 -13.23 15.53 5.02
C PRO A 184 -14.57 16.26 5.19
N GLU A 185 -15.22 16.17 6.34
CA GLU A 185 -16.48 16.84 6.68
C GLU A 185 -16.35 18.36 6.77
N GLN A 186 -15.14 18.89 7.01
CA GLN A 186 -14.93 20.33 7.14
C GLN A 186 -15.23 21.07 5.83
N ALA A 187 -15.79 22.28 5.92
CA ALA A 187 -16.09 23.16 4.79
C ALA A 187 -14.81 23.77 4.17
N TRP A 188 -13.97 22.93 3.58
CA TRP A 188 -12.75 23.34 2.90
C TRP A 188 -13.04 24.22 1.68
N SER A 189 -12.29 25.31 1.58
CA SER A 189 -12.25 26.18 0.40
C SER A 189 -10.84 26.18 -0.18
N VAL A 190 -10.70 26.51 -1.46
CA VAL A 190 -9.37 26.68 -2.10
C VAL A 190 -8.53 27.73 -1.36
N ALA A 191 -9.17 28.76 -0.78
CA ALA A 191 -8.48 29.78 0.02
C ALA A 191 -7.87 29.19 1.29
N ARG A 192 -8.66 28.45 2.06
CA ARG A 192 -8.21 27.84 3.32
C ARG A 192 -7.12 26.79 3.09
N LEU A 193 -7.24 26.00 2.02
CA LEU A 193 -6.21 25.03 1.63
C LEU A 193 -4.92 25.72 1.19
N ALA A 194 -5.02 26.82 0.44
CA ALA A 194 -3.85 27.60 0.04
C ALA A 194 -3.14 28.26 1.24
N GLU A 195 -3.90 28.73 2.23
CA GLU A 195 -3.36 29.27 3.49
C GLU A 195 -2.55 28.21 4.26
N LEU A 196 -3.08 26.98 4.40
CA LEU A 196 -2.35 25.86 5.00
C LEU A 196 -1.05 25.53 4.27
N SER A 197 -1.02 25.75 2.96
CA SER A 197 0.14 25.53 2.10
C SER A 197 1.08 26.74 2.01
N HIS A 198 0.81 27.84 2.73
CA HIS A 198 1.51 29.13 2.63
C HIS A 198 1.62 29.66 1.19
N GLN A 199 0.51 29.61 0.44
CA GLN A 199 0.42 30.02 -0.95
C GLN A 199 -0.77 30.95 -1.21
N SER A 200 -0.69 31.74 -2.28
CA SER A 200 -1.87 32.41 -2.81
C SER A 200 -2.85 31.40 -3.42
N ARG A 201 -4.14 31.74 -3.44
CA ARG A 201 -5.19 30.90 -4.07
C ARG A 201 -4.84 30.45 -5.48
N ALA A 202 -4.34 31.38 -6.30
CA ALA A 202 -4.02 31.10 -7.70
C ALA A 202 -2.76 30.21 -7.84
N SER A 203 -1.74 30.43 -7.01
CA SER A 203 -0.52 29.59 -7.00
C SER A 203 -0.85 28.16 -6.57
N PHE A 204 -1.60 28.02 -5.48
CA PHE A 204 -2.01 26.72 -4.95
C PHE A 204 -2.84 25.95 -5.99
N ALA A 205 -3.88 26.54 -6.56
CA ALA A 205 -4.73 25.85 -7.54
C ALA A 205 -3.94 25.39 -8.78
N ARG A 206 -3.01 26.22 -9.27
CA ARG A 206 -2.14 25.88 -10.41
C ARG A 206 -1.19 24.73 -10.08
N GLN A 207 -0.50 24.82 -8.94
CA GLN A 207 0.44 23.79 -8.50
C GLN A 207 -0.28 22.48 -8.20
N PHE A 208 -1.44 22.55 -7.54
CA PHE A 208 -2.26 21.38 -7.24
C PHE A 208 -2.65 20.64 -8.51
N ARG A 209 -3.14 21.36 -9.54
CA ARG A 209 -3.51 20.75 -10.81
C ARG A 209 -2.31 20.18 -11.57
N ALA A 210 -1.15 20.85 -11.52
CA ALA A 210 0.08 20.37 -12.14
C ALA A 210 0.56 19.04 -11.52
N VAL A 211 0.39 18.86 -10.20
CA VAL A 211 0.86 17.67 -9.48
C VAL A 211 -0.18 16.53 -9.47
N THR A 212 -1.46 16.86 -9.27
CA THR A 212 -2.53 15.84 -9.10
C THR A 212 -3.31 15.53 -10.37
N GLY A 213 -3.21 16.36 -11.40
CA GLY A 213 -4.09 16.30 -12.58
C GLY A 213 -5.54 16.73 -12.31
N SER A 214 -5.90 17.07 -11.06
CA SER A 214 -7.26 17.37 -10.63
C SER A 214 -7.35 18.73 -9.93
N THR A 215 -8.54 19.10 -9.45
CA THR A 215 -8.74 20.30 -8.60
C THR A 215 -8.89 19.89 -7.13
N PRO A 216 -8.56 20.77 -6.18
CA PRO A 216 -8.64 20.45 -4.75
C PRO A 216 -10.04 19.99 -4.32
N LEU A 217 -11.09 20.69 -4.78
CA LEU A 217 -12.46 20.38 -4.39
C LEU A 217 -13.01 19.12 -5.08
N LEU A 218 -12.53 18.80 -6.29
CA LEU A 218 -12.86 17.53 -6.94
C LEU A 218 -12.23 16.36 -6.17
N LEU A 219 -10.97 16.47 -5.76
CA LEU A 219 -10.32 15.45 -4.93
C LEU A 219 -11.07 15.28 -3.59
N LEU A 220 -11.40 16.37 -2.91
CA LEU A 220 -12.16 16.32 -1.66
C LEU A 220 -13.53 15.65 -1.83
N THR A 221 -14.19 15.88 -2.97
CA THR A 221 -15.45 15.21 -3.30
C THR A 221 -15.25 13.70 -3.41
N GLN A 222 -14.18 13.25 -4.07
CA GLN A 222 -13.84 11.82 -4.16
C GLN A 222 -13.56 11.19 -2.79
N ILE A 223 -12.81 11.89 -1.93
CA ILE A 223 -12.56 11.46 -0.54
C ILE A 223 -13.89 11.29 0.22
N ARG A 224 -14.77 12.30 0.15
CA ARG A 224 -16.09 12.26 0.82
C ARG A 224 -16.98 11.14 0.31
N MET A 225 -17.00 10.89 -0.99
CA MET A 225 -17.76 9.77 -1.57
C MET A 225 -17.23 8.43 -1.08
N ALA A 226 -15.91 8.24 -1.01
CA ALA A 226 -15.31 7.03 -0.47
C ALA A 226 -15.64 6.84 1.03
N HIS A 227 -15.58 7.91 1.82
CA HIS A 227 -15.99 7.89 3.23
C HIS A 227 -17.48 7.56 3.40
N GLY A 228 -18.36 8.17 2.60
CA GLY A 228 -19.79 7.89 2.63
C GLY A 228 -20.11 6.44 2.26
N ALA A 229 -19.48 5.91 1.20
CA ALA A 229 -19.65 4.52 0.79
C ALA A 229 -19.22 3.53 1.90
N ALA A 230 -18.17 3.87 2.66
CA ALA A 230 -17.68 3.05 3.76
C ALA A 230 -18.64 2.98 4.95
N LEU A 231 -19.48 4.00 5.17
CA LEU A 231 -20.47 4.00 6.24
C LEU A 231 -21.74 3.20 5.90
N LEU A 232 -21.90 2.80 4.63
CA LEU A 232 -23.06 2.05 4.14
C LEU A 232 -22.78 0.54 3.97
N ALA A 233 -21.53 0.11 4.15
CA ALA A 233 -21.06 -1.27 4.03
C ALA A 233 -20.96 -1.95 5.39
#